data_AF-A0A6P8DA21-F1
#
_entry.id   AF-A0A6P8DA21-F1
#
_cell.length_a   1.000
_cell.length_b   1.000
_cell.length_c   1.000
_cell.angle_alpha   90.00
_cell.angle_beta   90.00
_cell.angle_gamma   90.00
#
_symmetry.space_group_name_H-M   'P 1'
#
loop_
_entity.id
_entity.type
_entity.pdbx_description
1 polymer ?
#
loop_
_entity_poly.entity_id
_entity_poly.type
_entity_poly.pdbx_seq_one_letter_code
_entity_poly.pdbx_strand_id
1 'polypeptide(L)'
;MGFTSGIVMGAIFGVAVMFGWSYMMSYRRTKRVAKAMVIKQLASLNRDDLRKICGDSFPDWISFPVYEQAKWMNKQLSKLWPFVADAATMVIKESVEPLLEEYRPPGITSLKFSKLSLGTVAPKIEGIRVQSHKKGQVIMDIDFRWGGNPSIVLGVKAAVVANLPIQVRVCSSNIRYVKTIQGLKRHCLPHFRMVAAS
;
A
#
# COMPACT_ATOMS: atom_id res chain seq x y z
N MET A 1 -70.24 28.49 11.96
CA MET A 1 -69.53 27.53 12.85
C MET A 1 -68.85 26.37 12.10
N GLY A 2 -69.25 26.00 10.87
CA GLY A 2 -68.71 24.80 10.18
C GLY A 2 -67.31 24.92 9.55
N PHE A 3 -66.93 26.09 9.00
CA PHE A 3 -65.67 26.26 8.26
C PHE A 3 -64.42 26.16 9.15
N THR A 4 -64.47 26.77 10.33
CA THR A 4 -63.37 26.73 11.29
C THR A 4 -63.16 25.33 11.87
N SER A 5 -64.23 24.55 12.06
CA SER A 5 -64.16 23.16 12.53
C SER A 5 -63.44 22.25 11.53
N GLY A 6 -63.71 22.39 10.23
CA GLY A 6 -63.05 21.60 9.18
C GLY A 6 -61.54 21.86 9.08
N ILE A 7 -61.11 23.12 9.24
CA ILE A 7 -59.67 23.49 9.24
C ILE A 7 -58.95 22.87 10.43
N VAL A 8 -59.56 22.94 11.63
CA VAL A 8 -58.95 22.38 12.84
C VAL A 8 -58.83 20.85 12.74
N MET A 9 -59.85 20.16 12.22
CA MET A 9 -59.83 18.70 12.06
C MET A 9 -58.79 18.25 11.02
N GLY A 10 -58.72 18.94 9.88
CA GLY A 10 -57.71 18.68 8.83
C GLY A 10 -56.28 18.90 9.31
N ALA A 11 -56.03 19.94 10.12
CA ALA A 11 -54.72 20.20 10.70
C ALA A 11 -54.28 19.09 11.66
N ILE A 12 -55.16 18.62 12.54
CA ILE A 12 -54.88 17.52 13.47
C ILE A 12 -54.56 16.23 12.70
N PHE A 13 -55.36 15.92 11.67
CA PHE A 13 -55.14 14.75 10.84
C PHE A 13 -53.80 14.82 10.08
N GLY A 14 -53.46 15.98 9.50
CA GLY A 14 -52.19 16.19 8.80
C GLY A 14 -50.98 16.02 9.73
N VAL A 15 -51.05 16.56 10.95
CA VAL A 15 -49.99 16.40 11.96
C VAL A 15 -49.88 14.94 12.39
N ALA A 16 -51.00 14.24 12.63
CA ALA A 16 -51.00 12.83 13.01
C ALA A 16 -50.35 11.93 11.93
N VAL A 17 -50.65 12.18 10.65
CA VAL A 17 -50.04 11.45 9.53
C VAL A 17 -48.53 11.72 9.44
N MET A 18 -48.10 12.98 9.60
CA MET A 18 -46.67 13.34 9.62
C MET A 18 -45.92 12.70 10.79
N PHE A 19 -46.51 12.70 11.99
CA PHE A 19 -45.93 12.01 13.15
C PHE A 19 -45.86 10.49 12.93
N GLY A 20 -46.92 9.86 12.43
CA GLY A 20 -46.92 8.43 12.12
C GLY A 20 -45.87 8.06 11.06
N TRP A 21 -45.75 8.85 10.00
CA TRP A 21 -44.76 8.64 8.94
C TRP A 21 -43.33 8.83 9.43
N SER A 22 -43.06 9.90 10.18
CA SER A 22 -41.73 10.18 10.74
C SER A 22 -41.30 9.13 11.78
N TYR A 23 -42.23 8.62 12.59
CA TYR A 23 -41.98 7.52 13.53
C TYR A 23 -41.65 6.23 12.79
N MET A 24 -42.45 5.87 11.77
CA MET A 24 -42.20 4.67 10.96
C MET A 24 -40.88 4.77 10.17
N MET A 25 -40.57 5.95 9.60
CA MET A 25 -39.30 6.21 8.93
C MET A 25 -38.11 6.11 9.87
N SER A 26 -38.24 6.62 11.10
CA SER A 26 -37.18 6.53 12.12
C SER A 26 -36.96 5.08 12.55
N TYR A 27 -38.02 4.31 12.76
CA TYR A 27 -37.93 2.88 13.09
C TYR A 27 -37.32 2.05 11.95
N ARG A 28 -37.65 2.36 10.69
CA ARG A 28 -37.03 1.71 9.53
C ARG A 28 -35.56 2.11 9.37
N ARG A 29 -35.20 3.36 9.66
CA ARG A 29 -33.82 3.87 9.61
C ARG A 29 -32.93 3.21 10.66
N THR A 30 -33.36 3.14 11.93
CA THR A 30 -32.56 2.54 13.02
C THR A 30 -32.21 1.10 12.75
N LYS A 31 -33.13 0.29 12.21
CA LYS A 31 -32.85 -1.12 11.84
C LYS A 31 -31.79 -1.26 10.74
N ARG A 32 -31.79 -0.37 9.74
CA ARG A 32 -30.77 -0.40 8.66
C ARG A 32 -29.41 0.03 9.18
N VAL A 33 -29.37 1.06 10.03
CA VAL A 33 -28.13 1.55 10.64
C VAL A 33 -27.55 0.51 11.59
N ALA A 34 -28.36 -0.17 12.40
CA ALA A 34 -27.91 -1.24 13.29
C ALA A 34 -27.25 -2.40 12.51
N LYS A 35 -27.89 -2.87 11.43
CA LYS A 35 -27.31 -3.92 10.57
C LYS A 35 -25.99 -3.48 9.93
N ALA A 36 -25.92 -2.25 9.42
CA ALA A 36 -24.70 -1.72 8.82
C ALA A 36 -23.56 -1.56 9.84
N MET A 37 -23.90 -1.16 11.09
CA MET A 37 -22.93 -1.04 12.17
C MET A 37 -22.36 -2.40 12.58
N VAL A 38 -23.20 -3.44 12.67
CA VAL A 38 -22.75 -4.81 12.96
C VAL A 38 -21.83 -5.32 11.86
N ILE A 39 -22.18 -5.15 10.59
CA ILE A 39 -21.32 -5.55 9.46
C ILE A 39 -19.99 -4.79 9.50
N LYS A 40 -20.02 -3.49 9.78
CA LYS A 40 -18.81 -2.66 9.92
C LYS A 40 -17.94 -3.11 11.08
N GLN A 41 -18.55 -3.45 12.22
CA GLN A 41 -17.83 -3.98 13.38
C GLN A 41 -17.21 -5.34 13.06
N LEU A 42 -17.96 -6.24 12.43
CA LEU A 42 -17.48 -7.55 12.00
C LEU A 42 -16.31 -7.44 11.00
N ALA A 43 -16.39 -6.50 10.05
CA ALA A 43 -15.32 -6.22 9.10
C ALA A 43 -14.05 -5.62 9.75
N SER A 44 -14.17 -5.07 10.96
CA SER A 44 -13.04 -4.50 11.71
C SER A 44 -12.44 -5.44 12.76
N LEU A 45 -13.04 -6.62 12.99
CA LEU A 45 -12.54 -7.57 13.98
C LEU A 45 -11.21 -8.18 13.51
N ASN A 46 -10.26 -8.23 14.44
CA ASN A 46 -8.94 -8.78 14.19
C ASN A 46 -8.95 -10.32 14.31
N ARG A 47 -7.91 -11.01 13.82
CA ARG A 47 -7.84 -12.49 13.83
C ARG A 47 -8.07 -13.09 15.22
N ASP A 48 -7.48 -12.47 16.24
CA ASP A 48 -7.59 -12.94 17.62
C ASP A 48 -8.99 -12.77 18.20
N ASP A 49 -9.72 -11.73 17.78
CA ASP A 49 -11.10 -11.49 18.22
C ASP A 49 -12.07 -12.42 17.51
N LEU A 50 -11.84 -12.69 16.22
CA LEU A 50 -12.60 -13.71 15.48
C LEU A 50 -12.40 -15.11 16.06
N ARG A 51 -11.18 -15.45 16.52
CA ARG A 51 -10.90 -16.72 17.19
C ARG A 51 -11.62 -16.84 18.53
N LYS A 52 -11.72 -15.75 19.29
CA LYS A 52 -12.48 -15.72 20.55
C LYS A 52 -14.00 -15.84 20.33
N ILE A 53 -14.51 -15.29 19.25
CA ILE A 53 -15.96 -15.27 18.96
C ILE A 53 -16.42 -16.59 18.31
N CYS A 54 -15.65 -17.13 17.36
CA CYS A 54 -16.03 -18.33 16.60
C CYS A 54 -15.46 -19.65 17.15
N GLY A 55 -14.55 -19.61 18.13
CA GLY A 55 -13.85 -20.82 18.61
C GLY A 55 -12.82 -21.35 17.61
N ASP A 56 -12.35 -22.59 17.80
CA ASP A 56 -11.33 -23.21 16.95
C ASP A 56 -11.88 -23.81 15.63
N SER A 57 -13.21 -23.82 15.44
CA SER A 57 -13.87 -24.32 14.22
C SER A 57 -14.24 -23.17 13.29
N PHE A 58 -13.30 -22.75 12.44
CA PHE A 58 -13.60 -21.83 11.34
C PHE A 58 -14.17 -22.61 10.14
N PRO A 59 -15.16 -22.07 9.42
CA PRO A 59 -15.56 -22.62 8.13
C PRO A 59 -14.39 -22.56 7.14
N ASP A 60 -14.22 -23.61 6.33
CA ASP A 60 -13.10 -23.74 5.37
C ASP A 60 -13.02 -22.61 4.33
N TRP A 61 -14.11 -21.88 4.11
CA TRP A 61 -14.17 -20.72 3.20
C TRP A 61 -13.63 -19.42 3.82
N ILE A 62 -13.30 -19.41 5.11
CA ILE A 62 -12.66 -18.28 5.80
C ILE A 62 -11.16 -18.55 5.89
N SER A 63 -10.46 -18.35 4.77
CA SER A 63 -9.00 -18.30 4.77
C SER A 63 -8.55 -16.88 5.09
N PHE A 64 -7.79 -16.67 6.17
CA PHE A 64 -7.12 -15.40 6.42
C PHE A 64 -5.81 -15.38 5.65
N PRO A 65 -5.72 -14.73 4.48
CA PRO A 65 -4.48 -14.70 3.73
C PRO A 65 -3.39 -14.06 4.60
N VAL A 66 -2.28 -14.77 4.82
CA VAL A 66 -1.13 -14.26 5.58
C VAL A 66 -0.50 -13.05 4.88
N TYR A 67 -0.73 -12.94 3.57
CA TYR A 67 -0.24 -11.88 2.70
C TYR A 67 -1.41 -11.20 1.99
N GLU A 68 -1.53 -9.89 2.18
CA GLU A 68 -2.51 -9.10 1.45
C GLU A 68 -1.91 -8.64 0.12
N GLN A 69 -2.67 -8.81 -0.97
CA GLN A 69 -2.27 -8.34 -2.29
C GLN A 69 -2.63 -6.86 -2.47
N ALA A 70 -1.63 -5.98 -2.48
CA ALA A 70 -1.83 -4.56 -2.75
C ALA A 70 -1.85 -4.24 -4.26
N LYS A 71 -2.89 -4.71 -4.97
CA LYS A 71 -3.05 -4.47 -6.41
C LYS A 71 -3.07 -2.97 -6.77
N TRP A 72 -3.67 -2.14 -5.92
CA TRP A 72 -3.70 -0.70 -6.12
C TRP A 72 -2.29 -0.07 -6.03
N MET A 73 -1.46 -0.55 -5.10
CA MET A 73 -0.09 -0.06 -4.92
C MET A 73 0.77 -0.44 -6.12
N ASN A 74 0.60 -1.65 -6.66
CA ASN A 74 1.23 -2.06 -7.91
C ASN A 74 0.88 -1.11 -9.08
N LYS A 75 -0.39 -0.66 -9.17
CA LYS A 75 -0.83 0.29 -10.20
C LYS A 75 -0.23 1.68 -10.04
N GLN A 76 0.03 2.13 -8.81
CA GLN A 76 0.71 3.39 -8.57
C GLN A 76 2.21 3.27 -8.84
N LEU A 77 2.83 2.17 -8.39
CA LEU A 77 4.24 1.90 -8.60
C LEU A 77 4.58 1.81 -10.08
N SER A 78 3.72 1.20 -10.91
CA SER A 78 3.94 1.15 -12.36
C SER A 78 3.94 2.54 -13.01
N LYS A 79 3.18 3.50 -12.48
CA LYS A 79 3.16 4.88 -12.98
C LYS A 79 4.36 5.69 -12.47
N LEU A 80 4.79 5.42 -11.25
CA LEU A 80 5.91 6.12 -10.61
C LEU A 80 7.28 5.56 -11.05
N TRP A 81 7.31 4.32 -11.55
CA TRP A 81 8.54 3.62 -11.92
C TRP A 81 9.56 4.42 -12.73
N PRO A 82 9.22 5.19 -13.78
CA PRO A 82 10.25 5.97 -14.50
C PRO A 82 11.00 6.94 -13.59
N PHE A 83 10.31 7.58 -12.65
CA PHE A 83 10.93 8.49 -11.68
C PHE A 83 11.74 7.74 -10.62
N VAL A 84 11.23 6.60 -10.14
CA VAL A 84 11.97 5.76 -9.17
C VAL A 84 13.22 5.18 -9.81
N ALA A 85 13.15 4.71 -11.05
CA ALA A 85 14.27 4.14 -11.76
C ALA A 85 15.37 5.18 -12.00
N ASP A 86 15.01 6.42 -12.33
CA ASP A 86 15.98 7.50 -12.49
C ASP A 86 16.65 7.88 -11.16
N ALA A 87 15.86 8.08 -10.10
CA ALA A 87 16.38 8.35 -8.77
C ALA A 87 17.26 7.20 -8.23
N ALA A 88 16.83 5.95 -8.41
CA ALA A 88 17.60 4.78 -8.03
C ALA A 88 18.91 4.67 -8.81
N THR A 89 18.90 5.04 -10.10
CA THR A 89 20.12 5.10 -10.92
C THR A 89 21.13 6.08 -10.32
N MET A 90 20.70 7.25 -9.87
CA MET A 90 21.57 8.24 -9.22
C MET A 90 22.14 7.70 -7.91
N VAL A 91 21.28 7.17 -7.02
CA VAL A 91 21.71 6.62 -5.72
C VAL A 91 22.67 5.44 -5.87
N ILE A 92 22.43 4.56 -6.86
CA ILE A 92 23.33 3.43 -7.13
C ILE A 92 24.69 3.92 -7.62
N LYS A 93 24.74 4.95 -8.48
CA LYS A 93 26.03 5.54 -8.89
C LYS A 93 26.77 6.10 -7.68
N GLU A 94 26.11 6.93 -6.88
CA GLU A 94 26.74 7.57 -5.71
C GLU A 94 27.24 6.57 -4.67
N SER A 95 26.52 5.46 -4.47
CA SER A 95 26.87 4.45 -3.47
C SER A 95 27.82 3.37 -3.98
N VAL A 96 27.72 2.96 -5.25
CA VAL A 96 28.48 1.83 -5.79
C VAL A 96 29.77 2.27 -6.47
N GLU A 97 29.85 3.48 -7.06
CA GLU A 97 31.12 4.01 -7.58
C GLU A 97 32.27 4.04 -6.55
N PRO A 98 32.08 4.52 -5.30
CA PRO A 98 33.16 4.50 -4.31
C PRO A 98 33.59 3.07 -3.95
N LEU A 99 32.64 2.13 -3.89
CA LEU A 99 32.96 0.71 -3.62
C LEU A 99 33.75 0.09 -4.77
N LEU A 100 33.43 0.42 -6.01
CA LEU A 100 34.17 -0.06 -7.19
C LEU A 100 35.60 0.49 -7.24
N GLU A 101 35.79 1.72 -6.77
CA GLU A 101 37.10 2.36 -6.66
C GLU A 101 37.97 1.69 -5.58
N GLU A 102 37.36 1.31 -4.45
CA GLU A 102 38.00 0.61 -3.34
C GLU A 102 38.43 -0.82 -3.71
N TYR A 103 37.54 -1.58 -4.37
CA TYR A 103 37.77 -2.97 -4.78
C TYR A 103 38.41 -3.12 -6.17
N ARG A 104 39.14 -2.10 -6.62
CA ARG A 104 39.80 -2.09 -7.92
C ARG A 104 40.84 -3.23 -8.03
N PRO A 105 40.78 -4.07 -9.08
CA PRO A 105 41.85 -5.02 -9.35
C PRO A 105 43.11 -4.31 -9.89
N PRO A 106 44.32 -4.81 -9.58
CA PRO A 106 45.57 -4.20 -10.02
C PRO A 106 45.65 -4.14 -11.56
N GLY A 107 45.95 -2.95 -12.11
CA GLY A 107 46.06 -2.70 -13.57
C GLY A 107 45.00 -1.78 -14.18
N ILE A 108 43.94 -1.43 -13.43
CA ILE A 108 42.89 -0.48 -13.85
C ILE A 108 43.11 0.87 -13.16
N THR A 109 43.02 2.00 -13.85
CA THR A 109 43.22 3.36 -13.30
C THR A 109 41.92 4.02 -12.85
N SER A 110 40.77 3.63 -13.41
CA SER A 110 39.44 4.19 -13.06
C SER A 110 38.33 3.23 -13.49
N LEU A 111 37.35 2.98 -12.61
CA LEU A 111 36.14 2.23 -12.94
C LEU A 111 34.92 3.11 -12.63
N LYS A 112 34.14 3.49 -13.66
CA LYS A 112 32.98 4.39 -13.52
C LYS A 112 31.77 3.83 -14.25
N PHE A 113 30.55 4.18 -13.82
CA PHE A 113 29.35 3.81 -14.58
C PHE A 113 29.16 4.77 -15.76
N SER A 114 29.26 4.25 -16.98
CA SER A 114 28.96 5.04 -18.19
C SER A 114 27.44 5.13 -18.40
N LYS A 115 26.75 4.00 -18.32
CA LYS A 115 25.29 3.92 -18.48
C LYS A 115 24.73 2.90 -17.51
N LEU A 116 23.76 3.30 -16.71
CA LEU A 116 23.04 2.42 -15.80
C LEU A 116 21.55 2.58 -16.11
N SER A 117 20.88 1.47 -16.40
CA SER A 117 19.43 1.44 -16.60
C SER A 117 18.85 0.25 -15.87
N LEU A 118 17.90 0.49 -14.98
CA LEU A 118 17.16 -0.56 -14.28
C LEU A 118 16.09 -1.22 -15.16
N GLY A 119 15.86 -0.72 -16.38
CA GLY A 119 14.83 -1.22 -17.29
C GLY A 119 13.44 -0.63 -17.02
N THR A 120 12.51 -0.90 -17.94
CA THR A 120 11.18 -0.25 -18.00
C THR A 120 10.11 -0.94 -17.16
N VAL A 121 10.40 -2.14 -16.65
CA VAL A 121 9.43 -2.97 -15.91
C VAL A 121 9.54 -2.72 -14.41
N ALA A 122 8.46 -2.22 -13.84
CA ALA A 122 8.34 -2.01 -12.40
C ALA A 122 8.29 -3.34 -11.63
N PRO A 123 8.88 -3.41 -10.43
CA PRO A 123 8.74 -4.55 -9.55
C PRO A 123 7.29 -4.72 -9.11
N LYS A 124 6.86 -5.97 -8.94
CA LYS A 124 5.51 -6.31 -8.53
C LYS A 124 5.50 -6.74 -7.07
N ILE A 125 4.60 -6.15 -6.31
CA ILE A 125 4.33 -6.50 -4.91
C ILE A 125 3.40 -7.70 -4.89
N GLU A 126 3.88 -8.77 -4.30
CA GLU A 126 3.21 -10.07 -4.26
C GLU A 126 2.34 -10.21 -3.03
N GLY A 127 2.89 -9.74 -1.92
CA GLY A 127 2.32 -9.93 -0.61
C GLY A 127 2.90 -8.94 0.38
N ILE A 128 2.02 -8.40 1.22
CA ILE A 128 2.39 -7.57 2.36
C ILE A 128 1.88 -8.27 3.60
N ARG A 129 2.74 -8.39 4.60
CA ARG A 129 2.40 -8.93 5.91
C ARG A 129 2.79 -7.93 6.98
N VAL A 130 1.81 -7.47 7.75
CA VAL A 130 2.08 -6.64 8.94
C VAL A 130 2.18 -7.56 10.15
N GLN A 131 3.35 -7.64 10.76
CA GLN A 131 3.59 -8.61 11.84
C GLN A 131 3.04 -8.13 13.18
N SER A 132 3.28 -6.87 13.55
CA SER A 132 2.85 -6.36 14.85
C SER A 132 2.84 -4.83 14.88
N HIS A 133 1.81 -4.29 15.54
CA HIS A 133 1.70 -2.88 15.92
C HIS A 133 2.05 -2.72 17.39
N LYS A 134 3.34 -2.79 17.74
CA LYS A 134 3.77 -2.35 19.07
C LYS A 134 3.65 -0.82 19.14
N LYS A 135 3.30 -0.26 20.30
CA LYS A 135 3.22 1.20 20.47
C LYS A 135 4.57 1.82 20.11
N GLY A 136 4.61 2.58 19.00
CA GLY A 136 5.81 3.25 18.51
C GLY A 136 6.57 2.54 17.38
N GLN A 137 6.26 1.28 17.04
CA GLN A 137 6.94 0.55 15.96
C GLN A 137 5.97 -0.30 15.14
N VAL A 138 6.04 -0.18 13.82
CA VAL A 138 5.31 -1.03 12.89
C VAL A 138 6.32 -1.87 12.11
N ILE A 139 6.17 -3.19 12.20
CA ILE A 139 7.00 -4.15 11.47
C ILE A 139 6.19 -4.70 10.31
N MET A 140 6.66 -4.46 9.08
CA MET A 140 6.00 -4.89 7.85
C MET A 140 6.98 -5.65 6.97
N ASP A 141 6.60 -6.87 6.57
CA ASP A 141 7.31 -7.63 5.55
C ASP A 141 6.63 -7.41 4.21
N ILE A 142 7.42 -7.08 3.20
CA ILE A 142 6.92 -6.94 1.84
C ILE A 142 7.73 -7.86 0.93
N ASP A 143 7.01 -8.67 0.16
CA ASP A 143 7.58 -9.55 -0.87
C ASP A 143 7.41 -8.89 -2.25
N PHE A 144 8.54 -8.61 -2.91
CA PHE A 144 8.59 -8.04 -4.24
C PHE A 144 9.24 -9.01 -5.22
N ARG A 145 8.66 -9.15 -6.42
CA ARG A 145 9.27 -9.83 -7.56
C ARG A 145 9.64 -8.82 -8.64
N TRP A 146 10.89 -8.86 -9.08
CA TRP A 146 11.39 -8.02 -10.17
C TRP A 146 11.92 -8.87 -11.31
N GLY A 147 11.30 -8.72 -12.48
CA GLY A 147 11.67 -9.38 -13.73
C GLY A 147 12.04 -8.39 -14.83
N GLY A 148 12.66 -7.26 -14.47
CA GLY A 148 13.17 -6.28 -15.44
C GLY A 148 14.50 -6.73 -16.05
N ASN A 149 14.86 -6.17 -17.20
CA ASN A 149 16.18 -6.38 -17.83
C ASN A 149 17.09 -5.18 -17.53
N PRO A 150 17.80 -5.15 -16.38
CA PRO A 150 18.76 -4.09 -16.11
C PRO A 150 19.97 -4.20 -17.04
N SER A 151 20.46 -3.06 -17.49
CA SER A 151 21.68 -2.94 -18.31
C SER A 151 22.66 -2.02 -17.61
N ILE A 152 23.85 -2.55 -17.32
CA ILE A 152 24.91 -1.85 -16.60
C ILE A 152 26.12 -1.79 -17.52
N VAL A 153 26.55 -0.60 -17.90
CA VAL A 153 27.73 -0.34 -18.73
C VAL A 153 28.76 0.37 -17.87
N LEU A 154 29.87 -0.32 -17.63
CA LEU A 154 31.02 0.18 -16.88
C LEU A 154 32.06 0.71 -17.88
N GLY A 155 32.53 1.93 -17.66
CA GLY A 155 33.71 2.46 -18.34
C GLY A 155 34.94 2.16 -17.52
N VAL A 156 35.89 1.42 -18.10
CA VAL A 156 37.15 1.05 -17.46
C VAL A 156 38.29 1.79 -18.15
N LYS A 157 39.06 2.57 -17.39
CA LYS A 157 40.34 3.13 -17.86
C LYS A 157 41.47 2.22 -17.41
N ALA A 158 42.22 1.64 -18.34
CA ALA A 158 43.45 0.92 -18.05
C ALA A 158 44.66 1.84 -18.22
N ALA A 159 45.76 1.56 -17.53
CA ALA A 159 46.96 2.41 -17.56
C ALA A 159 47.61 2.52 -18.95
N VAL A 160 47.35 1.57 -19.86
CA VAL A 160 48.01 1.46 -21.17
C VAL A 160 47.05 1.63 -22.36
N VAL A 161 45.72 1.51 -22.16
CA VAL A 161 44.73 1.55 -23.24
C VAL A 161 43.58 2.48 -22.90
N ALA A 162 43.17 3.30 -23.88
CA ALA A 162 42.06 4.23 -23.77
C ALA A 162 40.73 3.49 -23.49
N ASN A 163 40.05 3.93 -22.44
CA ASN A 163 38.66 3.68 -22.03
C ASN A 163 37.94 2.50 -22.74
N LEU A 164 37.94 1.31 -22.12
CA LEU A 164 37.17 0.17 -22.59
C LEU A 164 35.77 0.15 -21.94
N PRO A 165 34.67 0.23 -22.72
CA PRO A 165 33.33 0.03 -22.18
C PRO A 165 33.05 -1.47 -22.01
N ILE A 166 32.90 -1.92 -20.77
CA ILE A 166 32.47 -3.26 -20.43
C ILE A 166 30.96 -3.25 -20.18
N GLN A 167 30.20 -3.99 -21.00
CA GLN A 167 28.77 -4.17 -20.78
C GLN A 167 28.54 -5.40 -19.89
N VAL A 168 28.04 -5.17 -18.68
CA VAL A 168 27.59 -6.24 -17.80
C VAL A 168 26.09 -6.40 -17.98
N ARG A 169 25.69 -7.50 -18.63
CA ARG A 169 24.30 -7.95 -18.64
C ARG A 169 24.04 -8.76 -17.39
N VAL A 170 23.21 -8.21 -16.51
CA VAL A 170 22.68 -8.99 -15.40
C VAL A 170 21.50 -9.80 -15.93
N CYS A 171 21.66 -11.12 -16.01
CA CYS A 171 20.54 -11.99 -16.35
C CYS A 171 19.45 -11.84 -15.28
N SER A 172 18.27 -11.41 -15.73
CA SER A 172 17.09 -11.26 -14.89
C SER A 172 16.61 -12.64 -14.42
N SER A 173 17.22 -13.14 -13.36
CA SER A 173 16.58 -14.15 -12.51
C SER A 173 15.53 -13.41 -11.69
N ASN A 174 14.35 -14.00 -11.53
CA ASN A 174 13.22 -13.41 -10.82
C ASN A 174 13.65 -13.09 -9.37
N ILE A 175 14.06 -11.84 -9.12
CA ILE A 175 14.65 -11.53 -7.82
C ILE A 175 13.51 -11.33 -6.84
N ARG A 176 13.46 -12.24 -5.86
CA ARG A 176 12.56 -12.14 -4.72
C ARG A 176 13.28 -11.40 -3.60
N TYR A 177 12.76 -10.26 -3.21
CA TYR A 177 13.25 -9.51 -2.06
C TYR A 177 12.17 -9.48 -0.99
N VAL A 178 12.47 -10.08 0.16
CA VAL A 178 11.69 -9.94 1.38
C VAL A 178 12.42 -8.97 2.29
N LYS A 179 11.82 -7.81 2.54
CA LYS A 179 12.40 -6.81 3.45
C LYS A 179 11.42 -6.52 4.58
N THR A 180 11.93 -6.59 5.81
CA THR A 180 11.22 -6.15 7.00
C THR A 180 11.51 -4.66 7.20
N ILE A 181 10.50 -3.82 7.02
CA ILE A 181 10.58 -2.38 7.31
C ILE A 181 10.12 -2.16 8.74
N GLN A 182 10.99 -1.58 9.57
CA GLN A 182 10.66 -1.11 10.90
C GLN A 182 10.39 0.40 10.85
N GLY A 183 9.11 0.78 10.85
CA GLY A 183 8.71 2.18 10.95
C GLY A 183 8.62 2.61 12.41
N LEU A 184 9.49 3.52 12.87
CA LEU A 184 9.31 4.18 14.15
C LEU A 184 8.22 5.25 13.98
N LYS A 185 7.07 5.09 14.63
CA LYS A 185 5.99 6.07 14.61
C LYS A 185 6.36 7.25 15.51
N ARG A 186 7.29 8.10 15.05
CA ARG A 186 7.52 9.40 15.69
C ARG A 186 6.24 10.22 15.50
N HIS A 187 5.68 10.70 16.61
CA HIS A 187 4.52 11.59 16.73
C HIS A 187 3.89 11.99 15.38
N CYS A 188 2.87 11.23 14.94
CA CYS A 188 2.04 11.69 13.84
C CYS A 188 1.33 12.97 14.28
N LEU A 189 1.67 14.10 13.65
CA LEU A 189 0.95 15.35 13.77
C LEU A 189 -0.57 15.13 13.60
N PRO A 190 -1.43 15.76 14.42
CA PRO A 190 -2.87 15.53 14.43
C PRO A 190 -3.66 16.07 13.21
N HIS A 191 -3.00 16.40 12.08
CA HIS A 191 -3.63 17.22 11.02
C HIS A 191 -4.03 16.49 9.72
N PHE A 192 -3.98 15.15 9.65
CA PHE A 192 -4.53 14.44 8.48
C PHE A 192 -5.99 14.04 8.71
N ARG A 193 -6.89 15.02 8.53
CA ARG A 193 -8.33 14.78 8.35
C ARG A 193 -8.53 14.19 6.95
N MET A 194 -8.75 12.88 6.85
CA MET A 194 -9.25 12.27 5.62
C MET A 194 -10.63 12.87 5.33
N VAL A 195 -10.72 13.72 4.32
CA VAL A 195 -11.98 14.05 3.67
C VAL A 195 -12.36 12.81 2.86
N ALA A 196 -13.29 12.02 3.40
CA ALA A 196 -14.01 11.05 2.61
C ALA A 196 -14.86 11.83 1.60
N ALA A 197 -14.54 11.70 0.32
CA ALA A 197 -15.40 12.17 -0.76
C ALA A 197 -16.71 11.36 -0.73
N SER A 198 -17.82 12.07 -0.60
CA SER A 198 -19.19 11.58 -0.78
C SER A 198 -19.49 11.26 -2.24
#